data_AF-A0A7Y6PZY3-F1
#
_entry.id   AF-A0A7Y6PZY3-F1
#
_cell.length_a   1.000
_cell.length_b   1.000
_cell.length_c   1.000
_cell.angle_alpha   90.00
_cell.angle_beta   90.00
_cell.angle_gamma   90.00
#
_symmetry.space_group_name_H-M   'P 1'
#
loop_
_entity.id
_entity.type
_entity.pdbx_description
1 polymer ?
#
loop_
_entity_poly.entity_id
_entity_poly.type
_entity_poly.pdbx_seq_one_letter_code
_entity_poly.pdbx_strand_id
1 'polypeptide(L)'
;MRSVLVVLVICIAHAPARAQTAGWTDVPALVASATAPVEAELRACLKKLPASVGIIASRTKKGTAVAMPFPNVGIRGFTEEERCLMKTIAKIELPELPAGIERIYLGHTVVAAGAPAPATEAAFDAWRDPGKTVATLFDDERRTTLAACDRKPRTVRLVLDVRRDKTRVWLPAWQFHSPSGDGSTPPAQQKVKACLTKAIRGIAPPVLPRMMGELELALAISP
;
A
#
# COMPACT_ATOMS: atom_id res chain seq x y z
N MET A 1 29.61 -50.99 -42.71
CA MET A 1 29.77 -50.25 -41.43
C MET A 1 29.50 -48.77 -41.69
N ARG A 2 28.34 -48.25 -41.27
CA ARG A 2 28.05 -46.81 -41.22
C ARG A 2 27.29 -46.57 -39.92
N SER A 3 27.95 -45.96 -38.94
CA SER A 3 27.33 -45.52 -37.69
C SER A 3 26.75 -44.13 -37.91
N VAL A 4 25.44 -43.99 -37.77
CA VAL A 4 24.75 -42.70 -37.77
C VAL A 4 24.69 -42.22 -36.32
N LEU A 5 25.45 -41.17 -36.01
CA LEU A 5 25.41 -40.50 -34.72
C LEU A 5 24.25 -39.50 -34.72
N VAL A 6 23.19 -39.78 -33.95
CA VAL A 6 22.08 -38.86 -33.74
C VAL A 6 22.45 -37.92 -32.58
N VAL A 7 22.74 -36.66 -32.90
CA VAL A 7 22.97 -35.62 -31.89
C VAL A 7 21.63 -35.05 -31.45
N LEU A 8 21.18 -35.43 -30.26
CA LEU A 8 19.99 -34.87 -29.61
C LEU A 8 20.35 -33.51 -29.01
N VAL A 9 19.93 -32.42 -29.66
CA VAL A 9 20.01 -31.07 -29.09
C VAL A 9 18.85 -30.90 -28.11
N ILE A 10 19.13 -31.05 -26.82
CA ILE A 10 18.17 -30.74 -25.75
C ILE A 10 18.12 -29.22 -25.59
N CYS A 11 17.13 -28.58 -26.20
CA CYS A 11 16.75 -27.21 -25.84
C CYS A 11 16.15 -27.23 -24.43
N ILE A 12 16.98 -26.97 -23.42
CA ILE A 12 16.50 -26.65 -22.08
C ILE A 12 15.84 -25.27 -22.17
N ALA A 13 14.52 -25.27 -22.37
CA ALA A 13 13.71 -24.09 -22.13
C ALA A 13 13.95 -23.69 -20.67
N HIS A 14 14.70 -22.61 -20.46
CA HIS A 14 14.75 -21.95 -19.17
C HIS A 14 13.33 -21.46 -18.91
N ALA A 15 12.57 -22.22 -18.10
CA ALA A 15 11.39 -21.69 -17.46
C ALA A 15 11.85 -20.41 -16.74
N PRO A 16 11.24 -19.24 -17.01
CA PRO A 16 11.55 -18.06 -16.23
C PRO A 16 11.37 -18.45 -14.77
N ALA A 17 12.42 -18.21 -13.98
CA ALA A 17 12.38 -18.44 -12.55
C ALA A 17 11.06 -17.86 -12.04
N ARG A 18 10.19 -18.73 -11.50
CA ARG A 18 9.03 -18.27 -10.74
C ARG A 18 9.59 -17.26 -9.76
N ALA A 19 9.19 -16.01 -9.93
CA ALA A 19 9.60 -14.90 -9.09
C ALA A 19 9.57 -15.41 -7.65
N GLN A 20 10.68 -15.26 -6.93
CA GLN A 20 10.65 -15.31 -5.48
C GLN A 20 9.40 -14.56 -5.05
N THR A 21 8.61 -15.14 -4.16
CA THR A 21 7.49 -14.47 -3.50
C THR A 21 8.06 -13.22 -2.85
N ALA A 22 8.13 -12.12 -3.60
CA ALA A 22 8.74 -10.89 -3.17
C ALA A 22 7.88 -10.42 -2.02
N GLY A 23 8.41 -10.46 -0.81
CA GLY A 23 7.74 -9.93 0.35
C GLY A 23 7.77 -8.41 0.31
N TRP A 24 7.00 -7.80 1.19
CA TRP A 24 7.10 -6.37 1.47
C TRP A 24 8.34 -6.09 2.34
N THR A 25 9.53 -6.48 1.91
CA THR A 25 10.78 -6.36 2.69
C THR A 25 11.79 -5.36 2.12
N ASP A 26 11.46 -4.73 0.98
CA ASP A 26 12.13 -3.55 0.42
C ASP A 26 11.14 -2.81 -0.50
N VAL A 27 10.32 -1.92 0.07
CA VAL A 27 9.23 -1.25 -0.67
C VAL A 27 9.72 -0.50 -1.92
N PRO A 28 10.80 0.31 -1.88
CA PRO A 28 11.31 0.97 -3.08
C PRO A 28 11.70 -0.02 -4.18
N ALA A 29 12.45 -1.07 -3.85
CA ALA A 29 12.85 -2.09 -4.83
C ALA A 29 11.64 -2.87 -5.38
N LEU A 30 10.67 -3.19 -4.51
CA LEU A 30 9.43 -3.87 -4.89
C LEU A 30 8.62 -3.03 -5.90
N VAL A 31 8.41 -1.75 -5.61
CA VAL A 31 7.66 -0.85 -6.50
C VAL A 31 8.39 -0.70 -7.83
N ALA A 32 9.71 -0.47 -7.81
CA ALA A 32 10.50 -0.36 -9.03
C ALA A 32 10.44 -1.64 -9.89
N SER A 33 10.52 -2.82 -9.26
CA SER A 33 10.40 -4.09 -9.96
C SER A 33 9.00 -4.32 -10.52
N ALA A 34 7.96 -3.92 -9.79
CA ALA A 34 6.56 -4.10 -10.20
C ALA A 34 6.14 -3.14 -11.31
N THR A 35 6.72 -1.95 -11.37
CA THR A 35 6.45 -0.95 -12.42
C THR A 35 7.32 -1.15 -13.66
N ALA A 36 8.49 -1.77 -13.55
CA ALA A 36 9.42 -1.96 -14.67
C ALA A 36 8.77 -2.52 -15.96
N PRO A 37 7.87 -3.53 -15.92
CA PRO A 37 7.22 -4.05 -17.13
C PRO A 37 6.34 -3.04 -17.86
N VAL A 38 5.84 -2.02 -17.16
CA VAL A 38 4.91 -1.02 -17.70
C VAL A 38 5.50 0.39 -17.78
N GLU A 39 6.77 0.56 -17.42
CA GLU A 39 7.43 1.87 -17.32
C GLU A 39 7.42 2.65 -18.64
N ALA A 40 7.57 1.97 -19.78
CA ALA A 40 7.50 2.60 -21.10
C ALA A 40 6.08 3.10 -21.42
N GLU A 41 5.05 2.34 -21.05
CA GLU A 41 3.65 2.75 -21.20
C GLU A 41 3.30 3.92 -20.26
N LEU A 42 3.79 3.87 -19.01
CA LEU A 42 3.63 4.96 -18.05
C LEU A 42 4.22 6.28 -18.60
N ARG A 43 5.44 6.22 -19.15
CA ARG A 43 6.05 7.38 -19.83
C ARG A 43 5.20 7.90 -20.98
N ALA A 44 4.63 7.00 -21.80
CA ALA A 44 3.81 7.38 -22.95
C ALA A 44 2.47 8.02 -22.54
N CYS A 45 1.92 7.67 -21.38
CA CYS A 45 0.71 8.30 -20.86
C CYS A 45 0.92 9.74 -20.39
N LEU A 46 2.13 10.09 -19.92
CA LEU A 46 2.41 11.33 -19.22
C LEU A 46 2.85 12.45 -20.18
N LYS A 47 2.20 13.61 -20.09
CA LYS A 47 2.54 14.77 -20.96
C LYS A 47 3.85 15.46 -20.59
N LYS A 48 4.33 15.30 -19.36
CA LYS A 48 5.55 15.93 -18.84
C LYS A 48 6.30 14.95 -17.95
N LEU A 49 7.63 14.99 -18.02
CA LEU A 49 8.53 14.20 -17.19
C LEU A 49 9.58 15.11 -16.54
N PRO A 50 10.08 14.78 -15.34
CA PRO A 50 9.61 13.68 -14.49
C PRO A 50 8.21 13.94 -13.93
N ALA A 51 7.46 12.88 -13.65
CA ALA A 51 6.15 12.98 -13.01
C ALA A 51 5.97 11.89 -11.95
N SER A 52 5.25 12.23 -10.88
CA SER A 52 4.90 11.27 -9.84
C SER A 52 3.50 10.74 -10.08
N VAL A 53 3.37 9.42 -10.13
CA VAL A 53 2.08 8.72 -10.18
C VAL A 53 1.80 8.08 -8.82
N GLY A 54 0.54 8.13 -8.39
CA GLY A 54 0.08 7.45 -7.19
C GLY A 54 -0.34 6.02 -7.50
N ILE A 55 0.09 5.07 -6.68
CA ILE A 55 -0.22 3.65 -6.74
C ILE A 55 -0.86 3.27 -5.40
N ILE A 56 -2.10 2.80 -5.44
CA ILE A 56 -2.83 2.33 -4.28
C ILE A 56 -2.85 0.81 -4.33
N ALA A 57 -2.12 0.18 -3.43
CA ALA A 57 -2.20 -1.25 -3.19
C ALA A 57 -3.27 -1.52 -2.13
N SER A 58 -4.30 -2.30 -2.45
CA SER A 58 -5.40 -2.61 -1.52
C SER A 58 -5.62 -4.11 -1.39
N ARG A 59 -5.91 -4.57 -0.17
CA ARG A 59 -6.24 -5.96 0.11
C ARG A 59 -7.60 -6.29 -0.49
N THR A 60 -7.68 -7.43 -1.15
CA THR A 60 -8.92 -8.04 -1.63
C THR A 60 -8.98 -9.49 -1.17
N LYS A 61 -10.13 -10.13 -1.37
CA LYS A 61 -10.30 -11.57 -1.08
C LYS A 61 -9.36 -12.48 -1.90
N LYS A 62 -8.82 -11.99 -3.03
CA LYS A 62 -8.01 -12.78 -3.97
C LYS A 62 -6.54 -12.35 -4.00
N GLY A 63 -6.11 -11.44 -3.13
CA GLY A 63 -4.75 -10.87 -3.12
C GLY A 63 -4.76 -9.34 -3.12
N THR A 64 -3.72 -8.73 -3.69
CA THR A 64 -3.59 -7.27 -3.77
C THR A 64 -4.16 -6.75 -5.08
N ALA A 65 -5.07 -5.77 -5.02
CA ALA A 65 -5.49 -4.98 -6.17
C ALA A 65 -4.67 -3.68 -6.23
N VAL A 66 -4.32 -3.26 -7.44
CA VAL A 66 -3.58 -2.02 -7.69
C VAL A 66 -4.47 -1.02 -8.44
N ALA A 67 -4.53 0.20 -7.94
CA ALA A 67 -5.27 1.31 -8.53
C ALA A 67 -4.48 2.61 -8.42
N MET A 68 -5.02 3.72 -8.92
CA MET A 68 -4.47 5.06 -8.72
C MET A 68 -5.54 6.01 -8.17
N PRO A 69 -5.17 7.07 -7.43
CA PRO A 69 -6.12 8.09 -7.04
C PRO A 69 -6.56 8.93 -8.24
N PHE A 70 -7.82 9.37 -8.24
CA PHE A 70 -8.36 10.29 -9.24
C PHE A 70 -9.02 11.50 -8.56
N PRO A 71 -8.24 12.50 -8.12
CA PRO A 71 -8.80 13.67 -7.48
C PRO A 71 -9.70 14.43 -8.46
N ASN A 72 -10.86 14.87 -7.97
CA ASN A 72 -11.83 15.69 -8.71
C ASN A 72 -12.49 15.02 -9.93
N VAL A 73 -12.30 13.72 -10.15
CA VAL A 73 -12.92 13.03 -11.29
C VAL A 73 -14.46 13.08 -11.25
N GLY A 74 -15.05 13.10 -10.05
CA GLY A 74 -16.50 13.26 -9.89
C GLY A 74 -17.05 14.61 -10.37
N ILE A 75 -16.18 15.61 -10.56
CA ILE A 75 -16.56 16.96 -11.01
C ILE A 75 -16.24 17.16 -12.50
N ARG A 76 -15.04 16.76 -12.94
CA ARG A 76 -14.56 17.03 -14.31
C ARG A 76 -14.52 15.81 -15.25
N GLY A 77 -14.81 14.62 -14.74
CA GLY A 77 -14.57 13.36 -15.45
C GLY A 77 -13.08 13.06 -15.63
N PHE A 78 -12.78 11.91 -16.23
CA PHE A 78 -11.41 11.47 -16.50
C PHE A 78 -10.81 12.19 -17.70
N THR A 79 -9.60 12.73 -17.55
CA THR A 79 -8.79 13.20 -18.68
C THR A 79 -8.26 12.01 -19.49
N GLU A 80 -7.74 12.28 -20.70
CA GLU A 80 -7.07 11.26 -21.52
C GLU A 80 -5.85 10.64 -20.82
N GLU A 81 -5.05 11.48 -20.15
CA GLU A 81 -3.88 11.04 -19.38
C GLU A 81 -4.32 10.07 -18.27
N GLU A 82 -5.36 10.41 -17.51
CA GLU A 82 -5.89 9.54 -16.45
C GLU A 82 -6.46 8.22 -16.98
N ARG A 83 -7.16 8.24 -18.13
CA ARG A 83 -7.66 7.02 -18.76
C ARG A 83 -6.52 6.10 -19.20
N CYS A 84 -5.43 6.67 -19.71
CA CYS A 84 -4.22 5.94 -20.07
C CYS A 84 -3.55 5.33 -18.83
N LEU A 85 -3.33 6.14 -17.79
CA LEU A 85 -2.72 5.72 -16.53
C LEU A 85 -3.55 4.64 -15.83
N MET A 86 -4.88 4.75 -15.81
CA MET A 86 -5.77 3.75 -15.20
C MET A 86 -5.56 2.35 -15.80
N LYS A 87 -5.45 2.26 -17.13
CA LYS A 87 -5.23 0.99 -17.83
C LYS A 87 -3.83 0.45 -17.58
N THR A 88 -2.84 1.33 -17.49
CA THR A 88 -1.43 0.96 -17.34
C THR A 88 -1.12 0.52 -15.90
N ILE A 89 -1.60 1.27 -14.91
CA ILE A 89 -1.39 0.97 -13.48
C ILE A 89 -2.09 -0.32 -13.06
N ALA A 90 -3.25 -0.63 -13.65
CA ALA A 90 -3.95 -1.89 -13.38
C ALA A 90 -3.17 -3.14 -13.81
N LYS A 91 -2.12 -3.01 -14.63
CA LYS A 91 -1.22 -4.11 -15.01
C LYS A 91 -0.10 -4.35 -14.00
N ILE A 92 0.10 -3.45 -13.04
CA ILE A 92 1.12 -3.60 -11.99
C ILE A 92 0.67 -4.70 -11.04
N GLU A 93 1.51 -5.70 -10.86
CA GLU A 93 1.27 -6.79 -9.93
C GLU A 93 2.11 -6.58 -8.67
N LEU A 94 1.45 -6.59 -7.51
CA LEU A 94 2.10 -6.51 -6.20
C LEU A 94 1.78 -7.77 -5.40
N PRO A 95 2.72 -8.22 -4.53
CA PRO A 95 2.49 -9.32 -3.62
C PRO A 95 1.34 -9.01 -2.66
N GLU A 96 0.81 -10.05 -2.02
CA GLU A 96 -0.20 -9.89 -0.97
C GLU A 96 0.30 -8.90 0.10
N LEU A 97 -0.56 -7.98 0.51
CA LEU A 97 -0.23 -7.04 1.58
C LEU A 97 0.16 -7.78 2.87
N PRO A 98 1.00 -7.19 3.73
CA PRO A 98 1.29 -7.76 5.04
C PRO A 98 0.02 -7.83 5.91
N ALA A 99 -0.04 -8.82 6.80
CA ALA A 99 -1.18 -9.00 7.70
C ALA A 99 -1.44 -7.71 8.51
N GLY A 100 -2.72 -7.35 8.65
CA GLY A 100 -3.15 -6.13 9.33
C GLY A 100 -3.02 -4.84 8.51
N ILE A 101 -2.41 -4.89 7.33
CA ILE A 101 -2.41 -3.79 6.35
C ILE A 101 -3.48 -4.06 5.29
N GLU A 102 -4.36 -3.09 5.09
CA GLU A 102 -5.49 -3.14 4.17
C GLU A 102 -5.23 -2.30 2.93
N ARG A 103 -4.48 -1.21 3.08
CA ARG A 103 -4.16 -0.32 1.98
C ARG A 103 -2.81 0.35 2.20
N ILE A 104 -2.03 0.51 1.14
CA ILE A 104 -0.83 1.36 1.10
C ILE A 104 -0.94 2.26 -0.12
N TYR A 105 -0.79 3.56 0.10
CA TYR A 105 -0.63 4.54 -0.97
C TYR A 105 0.86 4.79 -1.19
N LEU A 106 1.33 4.53 -2.40
CA LEU A 106 2.73 4.65 -2.83
C LEU A 106 2.85 5.69 -3.94
N GLY A 107 3.89 6.49 -3.91
CA GLY A 107 4.33 7.27 -5.06
C GLY A 107 5.30 6.46 -5.90
N HIS A 108 5.24 6.64 -7.21
CA HIS A 108 6.28 6.20 -8.14
C HIS A 108 6.65 7.35 -9.05
N THR A 109 7.93 7.66 -9.18
CA THR A 109 8.40 8.73 -10.07
C THR A 109 8.80 8.13 -11.40
N VAL A 110 8.06 8.50 -12.44
CA VAL A 110 8.36 8.16 -13.82
C VAL A 110 9.34 9.20 -14.36
N VAL A 111 10.48 8.74 -14.85
CA VAL A 111 11.54 9.57 -15.43
C VAL A 111 11.70 9.28 -16.92
N ALA A 112 12.36 10.19 -17.65
CA ALA A 112 12.69 9.95 -19.06
C ALA A 112 13.57 8.70 -19.23
N ALA A 113 13.52 8.06 -20.39
CA ALA A 113 14.33 6.87 -20.65
C ALA A 113 15.83 7.19 -20.51
N GLY A 114 16.55 6.38 -19.73
CA GLY A 114 17.97 6.57 -19.43
C GLY A 114 18.28 7.64 -18.38
N ALA A 115 17.28 8.37 -17.86
CA ALA A 115 17.48 9.27 -16.73
C ALA A 115 17.61 8.48 -15.41
N PRO A 116 18.41 8.97 -14.46
CA PRO A 116 18.51 8.33 -13.14
C PRO A 116 17.18 8.45 -12.40
N ALA A 117 16.82 7.38 -11.66
CA ALA A 117 15.71 7.44 -10.72
C ALA A 117 16.06 8.39 -9.56
N PRO A 118 15.06 9.06 -8.95
CA PRO A 118 15.29 9.84 -7.75
C PRO A 118 15.89 8.98 -6.63
N ALA A 119 16.71 9.59 -5.78
CA ALA A 119 17.22 8.93 -4.59
C ALA A 119 16.05 8.49 -3.69
N THR A 120 16.17 7.29 -3.13
CA THR A 120 15.24 6.79 -2.12
C THR A 120 15.31 7.66 -0.86
N GLU A 121 14.15 8.00 -0.29
CA GLU A 121 14.09 8.75 0.96
C GLU A 121 14.68 7.93 2.13
N ALA A 122 15.49 8.55 2.98
CA ALA A 122 16.04 7.89 4.17
C ALA A 122 14.96 7.34 5.12
N ALA A 123 13.76 7.92 5.12
CA ALA A 123 12.62 7.42 5.87
C ALA A 123 12.24 5.97 5.51
N PHE A 124 12.59 5.49 4.31
CA PHE A 124 12.37 4.10 3.93
C PHE A 124 13.22 3.12 4.74
N ASP A 125 14.29 3.52 5.43
CA ASP A 125 15.03 2.58 6.28
C ASP A 125 14.17 2.03 7.43
N ALA A 126 13.28 2.87 7.99
CA ALA A 126 12.33 2.45 9.02
C ALA A 126 11.05 1.81 8.45
N TRP A 127 10.79 1.97 7.15
CA TRP A 127 9.58 1.50 6.47
C TRP A 127 9.88 0.48 5.35
N ARG A 128 11.10 -0.08 5.37
CA ARG A 128 11.57 -1.04 4.37
C ARG A 128 10.70 -2.29 4.37
N ASP A 129 10.29 -2.70 5.58
CA ASP A 129 9.28 -3.72 5.84
C ASP A 129 8.10 -3.14 6.62
N PRO A 130 7.04 -2.65 5.94
CA PRO A 130 5.90 -2.04 6.60
C PRO A 130 5.16 -3.03 7.51
N GLY A 131 5.18 -4.34 7.21
CA GLY A 131 4.58 -5.36 8.05
C GLY A 131 5.26 -5.45 9.42
N LYS A 132 6.59 -5.51 9.42
CA LYS A 132 7.40 -5.51 10.64
C LYS A 132 7.26 -4.21 11.43
N THR A 133 7.26 -3.06 10.75
CA THR A 133 7.09 -1.76 11.41
C THR A 133 5.72 -1.65 12.07
N VAL A 134 4.65 -2.05 11.37
CA VAL A 134 3.29 -2.09 11.94
C VAL A 134 3.19 -3.08 13.11
N ALA A 135 3.77 -4.28 13.00
CA ALA A 135 3.78 -5.26 14.08
C ALA A 135 4.46 -4.73 15.34
N THR A 136 5.52 -3.91 15.18
CA THR A 136 6.21 -3.26 16.31
C THR A 136 5.38 -2.12 16.91
N LEU A 137 4.70 -1.32 16.08
CA LEU A 137 3.85 -0.22 16.56
C LEU A 137 2.59 -0.70 17.30
N PHE A 138 2.10 -1.88 16.92
CA PHE A 138 0.91 -2.51 17.47
C PHE A 138 1.27 -3.90 17.99
N ASP A 139 2.20 -3.93 18.94
CA ASP A 139 2.53 -5.09 19.74
C ASP A 139 1.36 -5.55 20.61
N ASP A 140 1.56 -6.62 21.38
CA ASP A 140 0.52 -7.21 22.21
C ASP A 140 0.04 -6.23 23.30
N GLU A 141 0.93 -5.45 23.91
CA GLU A 141 0.55 -4.46 24.93
C GLU A 141 -0.38 -3.38 24.35
N ARG A 142 -0.04 -2.85 23.17
CA ARG A 142 -0.87 -1.87 22.46
C ARG A 142 -2.18 -2.48 22.01
N ARG A 143 -2.19 -3.72 21.53
CA ARG A 143 -3.42 -4.44 21.16
C ARG A 143 -4.34 -4.66 22.36
N THR A 144 -3.80 -5.06 23.51
CA THR A 144 -4.55 -5.19 24.76
C THR A 144 -5.12 -3.84 25.23
N THR A 145 -4.33 -2.77 25.12
CA THR A 145 -4.80 -1.41 25.45
C THR A 145 -5.98 -0.98 24.56
N LEU A 146 -5.92 -1.29 23.25
CA LEU A 146 -7.01 -1.02 22.32
C LEU A 146 -8.23 -1.90 22.60
N ALA A 147 -8.02 -3.19 22.92
CA ALA A 147 -9.07 -4.14 23.26
C ALA A 147 -9.86 -3.70 24.50
N ALA A 148 -9.21 -3.12 25.51
CA ALA A 148 -9.87 -2.61 26.71
C ALA A 148 -10.90 -1.49 26.46
N CYS A 149 -10.88 -0.87 25.27
CA CYS A 149 -11.81 0.21 24.92
C CYS A 149 -13.20 -0.25 24.50
N ASP A 150 -13.39 -1.52 24.17
CA ASP A 150 -14.68 -2.09 23.78
C ASP A 150 -14.86 -3.47 24.39
N ARG A 151 -16.06 -3.76 24.90
CA ARG A 151 -16.39 -5.09 25.46
C ARG A 151 -16.75 -6.11 24.37
N LYS A 152 -16.77 -5.69 23.10
CA LYS A 152 -17.07 -6.53 21.96
C LYS A 152 -15.83 -6.72 21.09
N PRO A 153 -15.61 -7.93 20.54
CA PRO A 153 -14.63 -8.13 19.49
C PRO A 153 -14.92 -7.21 18.31
N ARG A 154 -13.89 -6.56 17.76
CA ARG A 154 -14.03 -5.70 16.60
C ARG A 154 -12.74 -5.58 15.80
N THR A 155 -12.87 -5.15 14.55
CA THR A 155 -11.72 -4.65 13.79
C THR A 155 -11.67 -3.13 13.92
N VAL A 156 -10.57 -2.60 14.46
CA VAL A 156 -10.29 -1.16 14.48
C VAL A 156 -9.54 -0.79 13.22
N ARG A 157 -10.04 0.21 12.50
CA ARG A 157 -9.40 0.74 11.31
C ARG A 157 -8.57 1.96 11.72
N LEU A 158 -7.28 1.95 11.41
CA LEU A 158 -6.36 3.06 11.69
C LEU A 158 -5.73 3.54 10.40
N VAL A 159 -5.41 4.82 10.35
CA VAL A 159 -4.69 5.42 9.23
C VAL A 159 -3.41 6.05 9.73
N LEU A 160 -2.32 5.76 9.03
CA LEU A 160 -1.02 6.41 9.19
C LEU A 160 -0.79 7.27 7.95
N ASP A 161 -0.67 8.58 8.14
CA ASP A 161 -0.38 9.54 7.07
C ASP A 161 0.61 10.60 7.56
N VAL A 162 1.22 11.32 6.61
CA VAL A 162 2.09 12.46 6.91
C VAL A 162 1.25 13.73 7.01
N ARG A 163 1.37 14.45 8.13
CA ARG A 163 0.81 15.78 8.30
C ARG A 163 1.84 16.71 8.93
N ARG A 164 2.19 17.78 8.21
CA ARG A 164 3.20 18.78 8.66
C ARG A 164 4.54 18.11 9.03
N ASP A 165 5.05 17.29 8.12
CA ASP A 165 6.32 16.52 8.25
C ASP A 165 6.38 15.57 9.47
N LYS A 166 5.23 15.20 10.04
CA LYS A 166 5.11 14.19 11.10
C LYS A 166 4.15 13.10 10.68
N THR A 167 4.47 11.86 10.99
CA THR A 167 3.51 10.76 10.86
C THR A 167 2.54 10.81 12.02
N ARG A 168 1.25 10.80 11.72
CA ARG A 168 0.20 10.67 12.74
C ARG A 168 -0.52 9.33 12.57
N VAL A 169 -0.98 8.79 13.69
CA VAL A 169 -1.96 7.69 13.70
C VAL A 169 -3.31 8.32 14.01
N TRP A 170 -4.33 8.02 13.22
CA TRP A 170 -5.69 8.52 13.49
C TRP A 170 -6.77 7.49 13.15
N LEU A 171 -7.95 7.70 13.71
CA LEU A 171 -9.12 6.87 13.54
C LEU A 171 -10.08 7.51 12.54
N PRO A 172 -10.36 6.87 11.39
CA PRO A 172 -11.41 7.33 10.51
C PRO A 172 -12.77 7.37 11.21
N ALA A 173 -13.46 8.51 11.13
CA ALA A 173 -14.72 8.73 11.83
C ALA A 173 -15.82 7.76 11.38
N TRP A 174 -15.81 7.41 10.08
CA TRP A 174 -16.84 6.58 9.44
C TRP A 174 -17.01 5.20 10.08
N GLN A 175 -15.98 4.64 10.71
CA GLN A 175 -16.07 3.31 11.34
C GLN A 175 -16.94 3.30 12.62
N PHE A 176 -17.36 4.47 13.09
CA PHE A 176 -18.23 4.66 14.25
C PHE A 176 -19.59 5.23 13.87
N HIS A 177 -19.83 5.48 12.58
CA HIS A 177 -21.09 6.06 12.13
C HIS A 177 -22.25 5.06 12.29
N SER A 178 -23.45 5.60 12.44
CA SER A 178 -24.69 4.83 12.50
C SER A 178 -24.87 3.99 11.22
N PRO A 179 -25.38 2.75 11.34
CA PRO A 179 -25.75 1.93 10.17
C PRO A 179 -26.81 2.58 9.27
N SER A 180 -27.59 3.54 9.77
CA SER A 180 -28.56 4.31 8.98
C SER A 180 -27.90 5.17 7.89
N GLY A 181 -26.58 5.40 7.96
CA GLY A 181 -25.86 6.20 6.97
C GLY A 181 -26.03 7.72 7.15
N ASP A 182 -26.66 8.18 8.23
CA ASP A 182 -26.87 9.60 8.55
C ASP A 182 -25.61 10.34 9.01
N GLY A 183 -24.47 9.65 9.08
CA GLY A 183 -23.19 10.20 9.51
C GLY A 183 -23.07 10.47 11.01
N SER A 184 -24.12 10.20 11.80
CA SER A 184 -24.10 10.37 13.25
C SER A 184 -23.27 9.27 13.92
N THR A 185 -22.70 9.54 15.10
CA THR A 185 -22.03 8.54 15.93
C THR A 185 -22.88 8.24 17.16
N PRO A 186 -23.44 7.02 17.32
CA PRO A 186 -24.27 6.67 18.47
C PRO A 186 -23.53 6.85 19.81
N PRO A 187 -24.20 7.17 20.93
CA PRO A 187 -23.54 7.45 22.22
C PRO A 187 -22.59 6.36 22.71
N ALA A 188 -22.93 5.08 22.51
CA ALA A 188 -22.04 3.97 22.84
C ALA A 188 -20.74 4.00 22.00
N GLN A 189 -20.85 4.31 20.70
CA GLN A 189 -19.71 4.42 19.79
C GLN A 189 -18.86 5.67 20.09
N GLN A 190 -19.45 6.75 20.60
CA GLN A 190 -18.70 7.93 21.03
C GLN A 190 -17.71 7.59 22.16
N LYS A 191 -18.14 6.80 23.15
CA LYS A 191 -17.27 6.35 24.26
C LYS A 191 -16.11 5.49 23.76
N VAL A 192 -16.39 4.52 22.89
CA VAL A 192 -15.37 3.65 22.29
C VAL A 192 -14.39 4.48 21.45
N LYS A 193 -14.89 5.37 20.59
CA LYS A 193 -14.07 6.29 19.78
C LYS A 193 -13.15 7.14 20.65
N ALA A 194 -13.67 7.71 21.74
CA ALA A 194 -12.89 8.54 22.65
C ALA A 194 -11.77 7.73 23.36
N CYS A 195 -12.08 6.53 23.83
CA CYS A 195 -11.10 5.63 24.43
C CYS A 195 -10.00 5.25 23.43
N LEU A 196 -10.37 4.79 22.22
CA LEU A 196 -9.41 4.43 21.18
C LEU A 196 -8.56 5.62 20.75
N THR A 197 -9.15 6.81 20.60
CA THR A 197 -8.42 8.05 20.28
C THR A 197 -7.38 8.36 21.35
N LYS A 198 -7.72 8.17 22.64
CA LYS A 198 -6.78 8.34 23.74
C LYS A 198 -5.66 7.29 23.69
N ALA A 199 -6.00 6.03 23.42
CA ALA A 199 -5.04 4.93 23.33
C ALA A 199 -4.00 5.13 22.22
N ILE A 200 -4.43 5.59 21.03
CA ILE A 200 -3.51 5.80 19.90
C ILE A 200 -2.69 7.09 19.99
N ARG A 201 -3.08 8.05 20.84
CA ARG A 201 -2.37 9.34 20.99
C ARG A 201 -0.92 9.16 21.43
N GLY A 202 -0.62 8.07 22.16
CA GLY A 202 0.73 7.74 22.61
C GLY A 202 1.58 6.98 21.60
N ILE A 203 1.04 6.65 20.41
CA ILE A 203 1.77 5.93 19.38
C ILE A 203 2.57 6.94 18.55
N ALA A 204 3.90 6.79 18.57
CA ALA A 204 4.83 7.61 17.81
C ALA A 204 5.45 6.77 16.67
N PRO A 205 4.78 6.69 15.51
CA PRO A 205 5.35 5.98 14.36
C PRO A 205 6.60 6.69 13.84
N PRO A 206 7.57 5.95 13.26
CA PRO A 206 8.65 6.57 12.51
C PRO A 206 8.08 7.43 11.38
N VAL A 207 8.83 8.46 10.97
CA VAL A 207 8.42 9.35 9.88
C VAL A 207 8.17 8.50 8.63
N LEU A 208 7.01 8.71 8.02
CA LEU A 208 6.52 7.95 6.89
C LEU A 208 7.12 8.61 5.64
N PRO A 209 7.70 7.83 4.71
CA PRO A 209 8.24 8.38 3.47
C PRO A 209 7.17 9.17 2.72
N ARG A 210 7.52 10.27 2.07
CA ARG A 210 6.58 11.06 1.25
C ARG A 210 6.02 10.23 0.09
N MET A 211 6.83 9.31 -0.43
CA MET A 211 6.43 8.31 -1.44
C MET A 211 5.63 7.14 -0.84
N MET A 212 5.28 7.18 0.44
CA MET A 212 4.33 6.29 1.08
C MET A 212 3.26 7.15 1.76
N GLY A 213 2.39 7.77 0.96
CA GLY A 213 1.53 8.86 1.42
C GLY A 213 0.54 8.47 2.53
N GLU A 214 0.13 7.20 2.58
CA GLU A 214 -0.85 6.70 3.56
C GLU A 214 -0.76 5.18 3.72
N LEU A 215 -0.99 4.68 4.94
CA LEU A 215 -1.32 3.27 5.21
C LEU A 215 -2.64 3.18 5.96
N GLU A 216 -3.52 2.29 5.50
CA GLU A 216 -4.70 1.88 6.26
C GLU A 216 -4.49 0.49 6.86
N LEU A 217 -4.75 0.40 8.16
CA LEU A 217 -4.61 -0.81 8.95
C LEU A 217 -5.98 -1.34 9.36
N ALA A 218 -6.10 -2.66 9.45
CA ALA A 218 -7.18 -3.36 10.12
C ALA A 218 -6.63 -4.20 11.27
N LEU A 219 -6.90 -3.78 12.50
CA LEU A 219 -6.47 -4.48 13.70
C LEU A 219 -7.67 -5.20 14.32
N ALA A 220 -7.66 -6.52 14.29
CA ALA A 220 -8.58 -7.30 15.10
C ALA A 220 -8.22 -7.13 16.59
N ILE A 221 -9.18 -6.67 17.38
CA ILE A 221 -9.08 -6.56 18.83
C ILE A 221 -10.21 -7.37 19.47
N SER A 222 -9.87 -8.07 20.54
CA SER A 222 -10.82 -8.80 21.39
C SER A 222 -10.45 -8.53 22.84
N PRO A 223 -11.42 -8.18 23.70
CA PRO A 223 -11.21 -8.06 25.14
C PRO A 223 -10.84 -9.39 25.80
#